data_AF-A0A6P0UIH1-F1
#
_entry.id   AF-A0A6P0UIH1-F1
#
_cell.length_a   1.000
_cell.length_b   1.000
_cell.length_c   1.000
_cell.angle_alpha   90.00
_cell.angle_beta   90.00
_cell.angle_gamma   90.00
#
_symmetry.space_group_name_H-M   'P 1'
#
loop_
_entity.id
_entity.type
_entity.pdbx_description
1 polymer ?
#
loop_
_entity_poly.entity_id
_entity_poly.type
_entity_poly.pdbx_seq_one_letter_code
_entity_poly.pdbx_strand_id
1 'polypeptide(L)'
;MIYSEKKRKIGGVSFTNKQIEFLRLFASGYHMADIMRRMKCSTKSISYYKTLLKSKLNAANDFEIVRNAFRHNILKKEDFLDANVQEIALKSAMRIMSEGKIQISSGKELYETIFEALMSFYNELEYDELLLKMKGAKI
;
A
#
# COMPACT_ATOMS: atom_id res chain seq x y z
N MET A 1 10.35 3.38 -13.92
CA MET A 1 9.04 3.08 -14.54
C MET A 1 8.23 4.37 -14.62
N ILE A 2 8.03 4.91 -15.83
CA ILE A 2 7.20 6.11 -16.04
C ILE A 2 5.75 5.63 -16.06
N TYR A 3 5.00 5.86 -14.97
CA TYR A 3 3.57 5.53 -14.93
C TYR A 3 2.82 6.40 -15.95
N SER A 4 2.34 5.77 -17.01
CA SER A 4 1.47 6.36 -18.04
C SER A 4 0.20 6.97 -17.42
N GLU A 5 -0.06 8.24 -17.77
CA GLU A 5 -1.09 9.10 -17.19
C GLU A 5 -2.51 8.76 -17.67
N LYS A 6 -3.21 7.86 -16.96
CA LYS A 6 -4.68 7.83 -17.01
C LYS A 6 -5.24 8.76 -15.93
N LYS A 7 -5.83 9.89 -16.34
CA LYS A 7 -6.57 10.81 -15.45
C LYS A 7 -7.63 10.03 -14.67
N ARG A 8 -7.46 9.90 -13.35
CA ARG A 8 -8.42 9.23 -12.45
C ARG A 8 -9.57 10.21 -12.14
N LYS A 9 -10.81 9.80 -12.37
CA LYS A 9 -12.00 10.66 -12.28
C LYS A 9 -13.18 9.95 -11.61
N ILE A 10 -14.05 10.74 -10.97
CA ILE A 10 -15.36 10.31 -10.43
C ILE A 10 -16.40 11.34 -10.88
N GLY A 11 -17.44 10.93 -11.60
CA GLY A 11 -18.57 11.83 -11.94
C GLY A 11 -18.15 13.20 -12.51
N GLY A 12 -17.11 13.23 -13.36
CA GLY A 12 -16.55 14.48 -13.93
C GLY A 12 -15.47 15.16 -13.08
N VAL A 13 -15.33 14.83 -11.79
CA VAL A 13 -14.30 15.34 -10.90
C VAL A 13 -12.97 14.63 -11.17
N SER A 14 -11.94 15.38 -11.59
CA SER A 14 -10.59 14.84 -11.83
C SER A 14 -9.63 15.06 -10.67
N PHE A 15 -8.74 14.08 -10.47
CA PHE A 15 -7.66 14.16 -9.50
C PHE A 15 -6.34 14.47 -10.21
N THR A 16 -5.55 15.38 -9.65
CA THR A 16 -4.19 15.67 -10.14
C THR A 16 -3.20 14.62 -9.66
N ASN A 17 -2.05 14.51 -10.31
CA ASN A 17 -1.01 13.57 -9.90
C ASN A 17 -0.56 13.79 -8.45
N LYS A 18 -0.38 15.06 -8.03
CA LYS A 18 -0.04 15.39 -6.64
C LYS A 18 -1.13 14.97 -5.64
N GLN A 19 -2.41 15.08 -6.03
CA GLN A 19 -3.51 14.62 -5.18
C GLN A 19 -3.50 13.10 -5.04
N ILE A 20 -3.25 12.36 -6.12
CA ILE A 20 -3.14 10.90 -6.11
C ILE A 20 -1.92 10.46 -5.29
N GLU A 21 -0.78 11.13 -5.46
CA GLU A 21 0.44 10.86 -4.70
C GLU A 21 0.24 11.05 -3.20
N PHE A 22 -0.36 12.17 -2.79
CA PHE A 22 -0.76 12.38 -1.40
C PHE A 22 -1.67 11.25 -0.90
N LEU A 23 -2.69 10.89 -1.69
CA LEU A 23 -3.67 9.87 -1.32
C LEU A 23 -3.03 8.49 -1.14
N ARG A 24 -2.05 8.13 -1.98
CA ARG A 24 -1.28 6.89 -1.87
C ARG A 24 -0.44 6.86 -0.60
N LEU A 25 0.33 7.92 -0.34
CA LEU A 25 1.14 8.01 0.88
C LEU A 25 0.27 8.00 2.14
N PHE A 26 -0.85 8.71 2.11
CA PHE A 26 -1.80 8.77 3.21
C PHE A 26 -2.46 7.40 3.47
N ALA A 27 -2.91 6.71 2.43
CA ALA A 27 -3.49 5.36 2.55
C ALA A 27 -2.46 4.29 2.96
N SER A 28 -1.17 4.53 2.71
CA SER A 28 -0.07 3.66 3.16
C SER A 28 0.31 3.89 4.63
N GLY A 29 -0.35 4.81 5.34
CA GLY A 29 -0.12 5.05 6.77
C GLY A 29 1.06 5.97 7.10
N TYR A 30 1.66 6.65 6.13
CA TYR A 30 2.74 7.61 6.42
C TYR A 30 2.24 8.76 7.29
N HIS A 31 3.06 9.18 8.26
CA HIS A 31 2.77 10.37 9.06
C HIS A 31 2.84 11.63 8.20
N MET A 32 2.03 12.65 8.55
CA MET A 32 1.93 13.89 7.78
C MET A 32 3.28 14.58 7.56
N ALA A 33 4.17 14.56 8.57
CA ALA A 33 5.52 15.12 8.44
C ALA A 33 6.37 14.39 7.37
N ASP A 34 6.23 13.07 7.26
CA ASP A 34 6.91 12.27 6.24
C ASP A 34 6.35 12.54 4.85
N ILE A 35 5.03 12.66 4.74
CA ILE A 35 4.36 13.02 3.49
C ILE A 35 4.82 14.39 3.02
N MET A 36 4.87 15.39 3.92
CA MET A 36 5.38 16.73 3.63
C MET A 36 6.80 16.71 3.07
N ARG A 37 7.69 15.95 3.73
CA ARG A 37 9.09 15.81 3.35
C ARG A 37 9.23 15.12 1.98
N ARG A 38 8.52 14.02 1.74
CA ARG A 38 8.54 13.30 0.46
C ARG A 38 8.01 14.14 -0.69
N MET A 39 6.87 14.80 -0.48
CA MET A 39 6.23 15.65 -1.48
C MET A 39 6.87 17.04 -1.61
N LYS A 40 7.85 17.38 -0.77
CA LYS A 40 8.52 18.69 -0.69
C LYS A 40 7.51 19.85 -0.62
N CYS A 41 6.53 19.73 0.27
CA CYS A 41 5.45 20.71 0.39
C CYS A 41 5.19 21.17 1.82
N SER A 42 4.59 22.35 1.96
CA SER A 42 4.31 22.96 3.27
C SER A 42 3.12 22.30 3.97
N THR A 43 3.03 22.49 5.29
CA THR A 43 1.88 22.06 6.10
C THR A 43 0.56 22.58 5.54
N LYS A 44 0.55 23.84 5.08
CA LYS A 44 -0.62 24.46 4.44
C LYS A 44 -1.06 23.70 3.19
N SER A 45 -0.10 23.22 2.38
CA SER A 45 -0.38 22.47 1.16
C SER A 45 -0.99 21.11 1.46
N ILE A 46 -0.47 20.40 2.48
CA ILE A 46 -1.01 19.12 2.92
C ILE A 46 -2.41 19.26 3.49
N SER A 47 -2.64 20.23 4.38
CA SER A 47 -3.98 20.51 4.91
C SER A 47 -4.96 20.86 3.78
N TYR A 48 -4.51 21.62 2.78
CA TYR A 48 -5.29 21.92 1.59
C TYR A 48 -5.65 20.64 0.80
N TYR A 49 -4.68 19.76 0.51
CA TYR A 49 -4.96 18.49 -0.17
C TYR A 49 -5.96 17.63 0.59
N LYS A 50 -5.81 17.52 1.91
CA LYS A 50 -6.71 16.75 2.76
C LYS A 50 -8.14 17.29 2.69
N THR A 51 -8.34 18.59 2.87
CA THR A 51 -9.66 19.23 2.76
C THR A 51 -10.26 19.08 1.37
N LEU A 52 -9.46 19.26 0.33
CA LEU A 52 -9.91 19.15 -1.05
C LEU A 52 -10.33 17.71 -1.39
N LEU A 53 -9.55 16.71 -0.97
CA LEU A 53 -9.86 15.30 -1.18
C LEU A 53 -11.11 14.88 -0.41
N LYS A 54 -11.26 15.38 0.82
CA LYS A 54 -12.46 15.18 1.62
C LYS A 54 -13.72 15.64 0.88
N SER A 55 -13.69 16.83 0.30
CA SER A 55 -14.78 17.37 -0.52
C SER A 55 -14.99 16.55 -1.81
N LYS A 56 -13.93 16.29 -2.59
CA LYS A 56 -14.02 15.55 -3.86
C LYS A 56 -14.52 14.11 -3.71
N LEU A 57 -14.20 13.46 -2.60
CA LEU A 57 -14.57 12.07 -2.32
C LEU A 57 -15.86 11.97 -1.49
N ASN A 58 -16.50 13.09 -1.16
CA ASN A 58 -17.65 13.18 -0.26
C ASN A 58 -17.44 12.36 1.02
N ALA A 59 -16.34 12.66 1.73
CA ALA A 59 -15.91 11.94 2.92
C ALA A 59 -16.13 12.78 4.18
N ALA A 60 -16.62 12.18 5.26
CA ALA A 60 -16.81 12.85 6.55
C ALA A 60 -15.53 12.84 7.41
N ASN A 61 -14.63 11.88 7.18
CA ASN A 61 -13.42 11.69 7.96
C ASN A 61 -12.30 11.04 7.12
N ASP A 62 -11.13 10.89 7.73
CA ASP A 62 -9.91 10.35 7.10
C ASP A 62 -10.09 8.91 6.60
N PHE A 63 -10.78 8.08 7.37
CA PHE A 63 -11.08 6.71 6.98
C PHE A 63 -11.95 6.67 5.72
N GLU A 64 -12.97 7.52 5.65
CA GLU A 64 -13.83 7.63 4.47
C GLU A 64 -13.10 8.15 3.23
N ILE A 65 -12.09 9.01 3.39
CA ILE A 65 -11.23 9.42 2.27
C ILE A 65 -10.60 8.19 1.63
N VAL A 66 -9.96 7.33 2.43
CA VAL A 66 -9.29 6.12 1.93
C VAL A 66 -10.32 5.13 1.36
N ARG A 67 -11.39 4.84 2.11
CA ARG A 67 -12.44 3.91 1.68
C ARG A 67 -13.08 4.34 0.35
N ASN A 68 -13.46 5.62 0.21
CA ASN A 68 -14.09 6.13 -1.00
C ASN A 68 -13.10 6.17 -2.17
N ALA A 69 -11.82 6.43 -1.91
CA ALA A 69 -10.78 6.39 -2.94
C ALA A 69 -10.65 4.99 -3.57
N PHE A 70 -10.68 3.93 -2.77
CA PHE A 70 -10.69 2.55 -3.28
C PHE A 70 -12.02 2.20 -3.96
N ARG A 71 -13.16 2.54 -3.33
CA ARG A 71 -14.51 2.27 -3.88
C ARG A 71 -14.67 2.84 -5.29
N HIS A 72 -14.07 3.99 -5.55
CA HIS A 72 -14.15 4.69 -6.83
C HIS A 72 -12.94 4.43 -7.75
N ASN A 73 -12.09 3.45 -7.44
CA ASN A 73 -10.89 3.09 -8.21
C ASN A 73 -9.89 4.25 -8.42
N ILE A 74 -9.91 5.26 -7.54
CA ILE A 74 -8.90 6.31 -7.48
C ILE A 74 -7.62 5.78 -6.84
N LEU A 75 -7.75 4.84 -5.92
CA LEU A 75 -6.68 3.96 -5.48
C LEU A 75 -7.01 2.54 -5.91
N LYS A 76 -5.98 1.79 -6.29
CA LYS A 76 -6.06 0.38 -6.67
C LYS A 76 -5.05 -0.42 -5.86
N LYS A 77 -5.27 -1.73 -5.71
CA LYS A 77 -4.34 -2.60 -4.97
C LYS A 77 -2.94 -2.56 -5.58
N GLU A 78 -2.87 -2.51 -6.90
CA GLU A 78 -1.63 -2.37 -7.68
C GLU A 78 -0.85 -1.08 -7.38
N ASP A 79 -1.47 -0.05 -6.77
CA ASP A 79 -0.74 1.15 -6.35
C ASP A 79 0.13 0.92 -5.10
N PHE A 80 -0.06 -0.21 -4.40
CA PHE A 80 0.59 -0.55 -3.13
C PHE A 80 1.37 -1.87 -3.20
N LEU A 81 1.15 -2.66 -4.25
CA LEU A 81 1.90 -3.88 -4.48
C LEU A 81 3.19 -3.51 -5.19
N ASP A 82 4.29 -3.49 -4.45
CA ASP A 82 5.60 -3.60 -5.07
C ASP A 82 5.68 -4.96 -5.79
N ALA A 83 6.23 -4.99 -7.01
CA ALA A 83 6.38 -6.22 -7.77
C ALA A 83 7.15 -7.29 -6.99
N ASN A 84 8.13 -6.86 -6.17
CA ASN A 84 8.90 -7.74 -5.31
C ASN A 84 8.04 -8.32 -4.17
N VAL A 85 7.17 -7.50 -3.55
CA VAL A 85 6.25 -7.95 -2.49
C VAL A 85 5.27 -8.98 -3.04
N GLN A 86 4.77 -8.78 -4.28
CA GLN A 86 3.89 -9.74 -4.93
C GLN A 86 4.60 -11.08 -5.21
N GLU A 87 5.86 -11.04 -5.67
CA GLU A 87 6.66 -12.23 -5.90
C GLU A 87 6.92 -13.00 -4.61
N ILE A 88 7.33 -12.32 -3.54
CA ILE A 88 7.57 -12.92 -2.22
C ILE A 88 6.26 -13.50 -1.68
N ALA A 89 5.15 -12.77 -1.77
CA ALA A 89 3.84 -13.25 -1.29
C ALA A 89 3.39 -14.49 -2.06
N LEU A 90 3.63 -14.54 -3.37
CA LEU A 90 3.31 -15.70 -4.20
C LEU A 90 4.20 -16.90 -3.85
N LYS A 91 5.51 -16.70 -3.62
CA LYS A 91 6.42 -17.75 -3.15
C LYS A 91 6.00 -18.30 -1.79
N SER A 92 5.67 -17.44 -0.83
CA SER A 92 5.20 -17.87 0.48
C SER A 92 3.87 -18.62 0.38
N ALA A 93 2.92 -18.15 -0.45
CA ALA A 93 1.66 -18.85 -0.68
C ALA A 93 1.87 -20.22 -1.35
N MET A 94 2.76 -20.31 -2.34
CA MET A 94 3.14 -21.58 -2.98
C MET A 94 3.79 -22.54 -1.98
N ARG A 95 4.65 -22.02 -1.09
CA ARG A 95 5.28 -22.80 -0.03
C ARG A 95 4.22 -23.38 0.91
N ILE A 96 3.32 -22.56 1.43
CA ILE A 96 2.18 -22.99 2.26
C ILE A 96 1.32 -24.04 1.53
N MET A 97 1.03 -23.85 0.24
CA MET A 97 0.23 -24.81 -0.53
C MET A 97 0.97 -26.13 -0.80
N SER A 98 2.29 -26.08 -0.98
CA SER A 98 3.13 -27.27 -1.19
C SER A 98 3.36 -28.05 0.11
N GLU A 99 3.52 -27.33 1.22
CA GLU A 99 3.60 -27.85 2.59
C GLU A 99 2.22 -28.28 3.09
N GLY A 100 1.13 -27.67 2.60
CA GLY A 100 -0.27 -28.03 2.90
C GLY A 100 -0.73 -29.39 2.35
N LYS A 101 0.17 -30.20 1.78
CA LYS A 101 0.03 -31.65 1.73
C LYS A 101 0.33 -32.34 3.07
N ILE A 102 0.71 -31.58 4.10
CA ILE A 102 0.65 -32.01 5.50
C ILE A 102 -0.84 -32.26 5.79
N GLN A 103 -1.16 -33.47 6.23
CA GLN A 103 -2.48 -33.77 6.79
C GLN A 103 -2.67 -32.90 8.03
N ILE A 104 -3.23 -31.70 7.84
CA ILE A 104 -3.58 -30.80 8.92
C ILE A 104 -4.63 -31.53 9.75
N SER A 105 -4.20 -32.01 10.91
CA SER A 105 -4.97 -32.92 11.76
C SER A 105 -5.74 -32.15 12.82
N SER A 106 -5.40 -30.88 13.05
CA SER A 106 -6.07 -30.00 14.00
C SER A 106 -6.01 -28.51 13.64
N GLY A 107 -6.92 -27.71 14.21
CA GLY A 107 -6.92 -26.25 14.05
C GLY A 107 -5.70 -25.56 14.64
N LYS A 108 -5.01 -26.18 15.60
CA LYS A 108 -3.76 -25.65 16.18
C LYS A 108 -2.62 -25.73 15.17
N GLU A 109 -2.45 -26.86 14.50
CA GLU A 109 -1.43 -27.05 13.45
C GLU A 109 -1.64 -26.09 12.26
N LEU A 110 -2.91 -25.85 11.89
CA LEU A 110 -3.24 -24.86 10.87
C LEU A 110 -2.78 -23.45 11.28
N TYR A 111 -3.05 -23.05 12.52
CA TYR A 111 -2.66 -21.75 13.03
C TYR A 111 -1.13 -21.59 13.06
N GLU A 112 -0.41 -22.61 13.54
CA GLU A 112 1.06 -22.62 13.60
C GLU A 112 1.66 -22.51 12.19
N THR A 113 1.15 -23.29 11.24
CA THR A 113 1.61 -23.25 9.83
C THR A 113 1.39 -21.87 9.19
N ILE A 114 0.20 -21.29 9.39
CA ILE A 114 -0.10 -19.94 8.89
C ILE A 114 0.83 -18.91 9.54
N PHE A 115 1.02 -19.00 10.86
CA PHE A 115 1.85 -18.08 11.61
C PHE A 115 3.31 -18.14 11.16
N GLU A 116 3.91 -19.33 11.03
CA GLU A 116 5.28 -19.52 10.56
C GLU A 116 5.48 -19.00 9.14
N ALA A 117 4.49 -19.21 8.27
CA ALA A 117 4.56 -18.73 6.91
C ALA A 117 4.45 -17.21 6.82
N LEU A 118 3.57 -16.59 7.62
CA LEU A 118 3.51 -15.14 7.76
C LEU A 118 4.81 -14.57 8.31
N MET A 119 5.36 -15.17 9.37
CA MET A 119 6.63 -14.73 9.96
C MET A 119 7.79 -14.83 8.97
N SER A 120 7.85 -15.93 8.20
CA SER A 120 8.88 -16.07 7.15
C SER A 120 8.72 -15.03 6.06
N PHE A 121 7.48 -14.76 5.62
CA PHE A 121 7.17 -13.72 4.64
C PHE A 121 7.63 -12.34 5.13
N TYR A 122 7.33 -11.99 6.38
CA TYR A 122 7.77 -10.73 6.98
C TYR A 122 9.30 -10.63 7.10
N ASN A 123 9.96 -11.71 7.51
CA ASN A 123 11.42 -11.74 7.61
C ASN A 123 12.10 -11.59 6.25
N GLU A 124 11.57 -12.24 5.21
CA GLU A 124 12.07 -12.11 3.84
C GLU A 124 11.91 -10.67 3.31
N LEU A 125 10.75 -10.05 3.57
CA LEU A 125 10.52 -8.65 3.23
C LEU A 125 11.49 -7.70 3.93
N GLU A 126 11.70 -7.87 5.24
CA GLU A 126 12.61 -7.03 6.02
C GLU A 126 14.06 -7.20 5.54
N TYR A 127 14.47 -8.44 5.23
CA TYR A 127 15.80 -8.73 4.71
C TYR A 127 16.05 -8.10 3.34
N ASP A 128 15.08 -8.18 2.42
CA ASP A 128 15.18 -7.54 1.11
C ASP A 128 15.19 -6.00 1.23
N GLU A 129 14.41 -5.42 2.14
CA GLU A 129 14.44 -3.98 2.42
C GLU A 129 15.81 -3.53 2.96
N LEU A 130 16.42 -4.31 3.85
CA LEU A 130 17.75 -4.06 4.38
C LEU A 130 18.83 -4.18 3.31
N LEU A 131 18.76 -5.20 2.45
CA LEU A 131 19.68 -5.37 1.31
C LEU A 131 19.60 -4.20 0.32
N LEU A 132 18.40 -3.71 0.02
CA LEU A 132 18.20 -2.55 -0.86
C LEU A 132 18.80 -1.27 -0.25
N LYS A 133 18.64 -1.06 1.06
CA LYS A 133 19.26 0.05 1.80
C LYS A 133 20.79 -0.05 1.80
N MET A 134 21.34 -1.26 1.97
CA MET A 134 22.80 -1.50 1.94
C MET A 134 23.43 -1.31 0.56
N LYS A 135 22.68 -1.56 -0.52
CA LYS A 135 23.14 -1.36 -1.91
C LYS A 135 23.08 0.09 -2.40
N GLY A 136 22.69 1.05 -1.55
CA GLY A 136 22.67 2.47 -1.87
C GLY A 136 21.60 2.90 -2.89
N ALA A 137 20.60 2.05 -3.15
CA ALA A 137 19.47 2.40 -3.99
C ALA A 137 18.57 3.41 -3.24
N LYS A 138 18.51 4.65 -3.69
CA LYS A 138 17.55 5.65 -3.19
C LYS A 138 16.13 5.23 -3.62
N ILE A 139 15.29 4.89 -2.64
CA ILE A 139 13.83 4.75 -2.78
C ILE A 139 13.22 6.14 -3.05
#